data_AF-A0A520KVY2-F1
#
_entry.id   AF-A0A520KVY2-F1
#
_cell.length_a   1.000
_cell.length_b   1.000
_cell.length_c   1.000
_cell.angle_alpha   90.00
_cell.angle_beta   90.00
_cell.angle_gamma   90.00
#
_symmetry.space_group_name_H-M   'P 1'
#
loop_
_entity.id
_entity.type
_entity.pdbx_description
1 polymer ?
#
loop_
_entity_poly.entity_id
_entity_poly.type
_entity_poly.pdbx_seq_one_letter_code
_entity_poly.pdbx_strand_id
1 'polypeptide(L)'
;MGMVIDPRLNIIDKSLIATVLALTLSRLGYHVGLLDLDLSAPSAHVILGIESVYPKEEKGIVPPVVHGIEFMSIVYFTGDGAAVIHIQER
;
A
#
# COMPACT_ATOMS: atom_id res chain seq x y z
N MET A 1 1.43 -1.71 -15.60
CA MET A 1 1.85 -2.16 -14.25
C MET A 1 3.34 -1.88 -14.13
N GLY A 2 3.75 -1.04 -13.18
CA GLY A 2 5.15 -0.70 -12.92
C GLY A 2 5.47 -0.97 -11.46
N MET A 3 6.73 -1.24 -11.14
CA MET A 3 7.17 -1.60 -9.79
C MET A 3 8.40 -0.77 -9.43
N VAL A 4 8.42 -0.20 -8.23
CA VAL A 4 9.56 0.55 -7.71
C VAL A 4 10.47 -0.44 -6.96
N ILE A 5 11.54 -0.90 -7.60
CA ILE A 5 12.58 -1.72 -6.99
C ILE A 5 13.92 -1.02 -7.13
N ASP A 6 14.52 -0.69 -5.98
CA ASP A 6 15.90 -0.23 -5.90
C ASP A 6 16.56 -0.82 -4.64
N PRO A 7 17.65 -1.60 -4.79
CA PRO A 7 18.38 -2.18 -3.66
C PRO A 7 19.19 -1.16 -2.85
N ARG A 8 19.38 0.06 -3.36
CA ARG A 8 20.12 1.15 -2.69
C ARG A 8 19.23 2.00 -1.81
N LEU A 9 17.92 2.00 -2.05
CA LEU A 9 16.95 2.73 -1.25
C LEU A 9 16.54 1.92 -0.03
N ASN A 10 16.25 2.59 1.09
CA ASN A 10 15.59 1.91 2.21
C ASN A 10 14.11 1.60 1.86
N ILE A 11 13.37 0.96 2.75
CA ILE A 11 11.98 0.58 2.47
C ILE A 11 11.05 1.79 2.46
N ILE A 12 11.27 2.75 3.36
CA ILE A 12 10.48 3.99 3.49
C ILE A 12 10.62 4.87 2.25
N ASP A 13 11.84 5.03 1.74
CA ASP A 13 12.15 5.85 0.56
C ASP A 13 11.44 5.29 -0.69
N LYS A 14 11.41 3.96 -0.83
CA LYS A 14 10.67 3.30 -1.92
C LYS A 14 9.18 3.56 -1.82
N SER A 15 8.61 3.43 -0.61
CA SER A 15 7.20 3.74 -0.36
C SER A 15 6.86 5.20 -0.67
N LEU A 16 7.75 6.13 -0.32
CA LEU A 16 7.59 7.55 -0.64
C LEU A 16 7.59 7.79 -2.15
N ILE A 17 8.57 7.25 -2.88
CA ILE A 17 8.66 7.41 -4.34
C ILE A 17 7.44 6.78 -5.01
N ALA A 18 7.05 5.57 -4.63
CA ALA A 18 5.89 4.88 -5.19
C ALA A 18 4.59 5.68 -4.95
N THR A 19 4.42 6.21 -3.74
CA THR A 19 3.23 7.00 -3.36
C THR A 19 3.17 8.33 -4.11
N VAL A 20 4.29 9.06 -4.20
CA VAL A 20 4.36 10.33 -4.94
C VAL A 20 4.12 10.11 -6.45
N LEU A 21 4.66 9.02 -7.01
CA LEU A 21 4.41 8.66 -8.40
C LEU A 21 2.93 8.38 -8.64
N ALA A 22 2.29 7.60 -7.77
CA ALA A 22 0.86 7.29 -7.88
C ALA A 22 -0.01 8.55 -7.78
N LEU A 23 0.28 9.44 -6.81
CA LEU A 23 -0.41 10.73 -6.67
C LEU A 23 -0.24 11.61 -7.90
N THR A 24 0.96 11.65 -8.47
CA THR A 24 1.25 12.45 -9.68
C THR A 24 0.46 11.92 -10.88
N LEU A 25 0.47 10.61 -11.10
CA LEU A 25 -0.26 9.99 -12.20
C LEU A 25 -1.79 10.17 -12.04
N SER A 26 -2.32 10.03 -10.82
CA SER A 26 -3.73 10.27 -10.54
C SER A 26 -4.12 11.73 -10.83
N ARG A 27 -3.29 12.71 -10.41
CA ARG A 27 -3.48 14.14 -10.73
C ARG A 27 -3.43 14.46 -12.22
N LEU A 28 -2.70 13.67 -13.00
CA LEU A 28 -2.66 13.78 -14.46
C LEU A 28 -3.90 13.14 -15.15
N GLY A 29 -4.83 12.58 -14.37
CA GLY A 29 -6.08 12.00 -14.88
C GLY A 29 -5.97 10.54 -15.29
N TYR A 30 -4.87 9.86 -14.96
CA TYR A 30 -4.76 8.42 -15.20
C TYR A 30 -5.53 7.61 -14.16
N HIS A 31 -5.99 6.43 -14.57
CA HIS A 31 -6.48 5.42 -13.63
C HIS A 31 -5.29 4.76 -12.93
N VAL A 32 -5.19 4.88 -11.62
CA VAL A 32 -4.01 4.46 -10.84
C VAL A 32 -4.42 3.57 -9.69
N GLY A 33 -3.75 2.42 -9.59
CA GLY A 33 -3.73 1.59 -8.39
C GLY A 33 -2.35 1.60 -7.74
N LEU A 34 -2.30 1.56 -6.42
CA LEU A 34 -1.08 1.42 -5.63
C LEU A 34 -1.23 0.22 -4.68
N LEU A 35 -0.37 -0.77 -4.85
CA LEU A 35 -0.31 -1.97 -4.02
C LEU A 35 0.97 -1.94 -3.18
N ASP A 36 0.83 -1.78 -1.87
CA ASP A 36 1.92 -1.86 -0.91
C ASP A 36 2.12 -3.31 -0.45
N LEU A 37 3.27 -3.89 -0.79
CA LEU A 37 3.62 -5.29 -0.51
C LEU A 37 4.64 -5.41 0.64
N ASP A 38 4.96 -4.33 1.34
CA ASP A 38 5.80 -4.44 2.53
C ASP A 38 5.01 -5.05 3.69
N LEU A 39 5.45 -6.22 4.15
CA LEU A 39 4.85 -6.96 5.25
C LEU A 39 5.45 -6.60 6.62
N SER A 40 6.61 -5.94 6.64
CA SER A 40 7.36 -5.66 7.87
C SER A 40 7.04 -4.28 8.44
N ALA A 41 7.03 -3.26 7.59
CA ALA A 41 6.80 -1.87 8.00
C ALA A 41 6.08 -1.06 6.90
N PRO A 42 4.87 -1.48 6.48
CA PRO A 42 4.09 -0.76 5.48
C PRO A 42 3.89 0.69 5.90
N SER A 43 4.17 1.62 5.00
CA SER A 43 4.19 3.06 5.29
C SER A 43 3.44 3.90 4.26
N ALA A 44 3.01 3.31 3.14
CA ALA A 44 2.28 4.04 2.09
C ALA A 44 0.95 4.62 2.61
N HIS A 45 0.25 3.89 3.48
CA HIS A 45 -1.01 4.34 4.09
C HIS A 45 -0.80 5.59 4.98
N VAL A 46 0.32 5.66 5.72
CA VAL A 46 0.71 6.83 6.52
C VAL A 46 0.99 8.03 5.63
N ILE A 47 1.74 7.83 4.54
CA ILE A 47 2.08 8.90 3.59
C ILE A 47 0.82 9.44 2.90
N LEU A 48 -0.16 8.58 2.63
CA LEU A 48 -1.46 8.95 2.07
C LEU A 48 -2.42 9.58 3.09
N GLY A 49 -2.12 9.51 4.40
CA GLY A 49 -2.99 10.00 5.47
C GLY A 49 -4.27 9.18 5.64
N ILE A 50 -4.18 7.85 5.51
CA ILE A 50 -5.31 6.92 5.60
C ILE A 50 -5.42 6.39 7.03
N GLU A 51 -6.51 6.70 7.73
CA GLU A 51 -6.72 6.27 9.12
C GLU A 51 -7.91 5.31 9.31
N SER A 52 -8.98 5.44 8.52
CA SER A 52 -10.23 4.70 8.77
C SER A 52 -10.96 4.35 7.48
N VAL A 53 -10.19 3.82 6.53
CA VAL A 53 -10.72 3.37 5.24
C VAL A 53 -10.39 1.89 5.09
N TYR A 54 -11.38 1.09 4.75
CA TYR A 54 -11.25 -0.36 4.62
C TYR A 54 -11.76 -0.82 3.25
N PRO A 55 -11.16 -1.88 2.68
CA PRO A 55 -11.65 -2.48 1.45
C PRO A 55 -13.02 -3.12 1.66
N LYS A 56 -13.80 -3.20 0.58
CA LYS A 56 -15.08 -3.92 0.56
C LYS A 56 -14.88 -5.34 0.05
N GLU A 57 -15.67 -6.28 0.54
CA GLU A 57 -15.72 -7.64 0.01
C GLU A 57 -16.94 -7.82 -0.90
N GLU A 58 -16.71 -7.83 -2.21
CA GLU A 58 -17.73 -8.01 -3.24
C GLU A 58 -17.20 -8.93 -4.34
N LYS A 59 -17.41 -10.25 -4.19
CA LYS A 59 -16.84 -11.30 -5.09
C LYS A 59 -15.31 -11.24 -5.22
N GLY A 60 -14.65 -10.65 -4.24
CA GLY A 60 -13.24 -10.28 -4.23
C GLY A 60 -13.03 -9.06 -3.33
N ILE A 61 -11.78 -8.64 -3.17
CA ILE A 61 -11.45 -7.47 -2.35
C ILE A 61 -11.40 -6.25 -3.27
N VAL A 62 -12.29 -5.28 -3.00
CA VAL A 62 -12.35 -4.01 -3.72
C VAL A 62 -11.57 -2.97 -2.92
N PRO A 63 -10.42 -2.48 -3.44
CA PRO A 63 -9.61 -1.50 -2.73
C PRO A 63 -10.37 -0.17 -2.61
N PRO A 64 -10.24 0.54 -1.48
CA PRO A 64 -10.78 1.87 -1.38
C PRO A 64 -10.04 2.85 -2.29
N VAL A 65 -10.76 3.89 -2.70
CA VAL A 65 -10.17 4.99 -3.48
C VAL A 65 -9.80 6.13 -2.54
N VAL A 66 -8.51 6.50 -2.53
CA VAL A 66 -7.97 7.61 -1.71
C VAL A 66 -7.14 8.50 -2.62
N HIS A 67 -7.39 9.82 -2.61
CA HIS A 67 -6.73 10.78 -3.50
C HIS A 67 -6.79 10.39 -4.99
N GLY A 68 -7.87 9.73 -5.42
CA GLY A 68 -8.02 9.23 -6.79
C GLY A 68 -7.16 8.00 -7.12
N ILE A 69 -6.67 7.28 -6.11
CA ILE A 69 -5.86 6.06 -6.24
C ILE A 69 -6.61 4.89 -5.59
N GLU A 70 -6.74 3.78 -6.31
CA GLU A 70 -7.16 2.50 -5.72
C GLU A 70 -6.00 1.95 -4.88
N PHE A 71 -6.08 2.09 -3.55
CA PHE A 71 -4.99 1.75 -2.66
C PHE A 71 -5.24 0.44 -1.93
N MET A 72 -4.28 -0.48 -2.02
CA MET A 72 -4.30 -1.78 -1.36
C MET A 72 -3.00 -2.01 -0.58
N SER A 73 -3.11 -2.56 0.64
CA SER A 73 -1.95 -2.87 1.48
C SER A 73 -2.30 -3.98 2.48
N ILE A 74 -1.29 -4.65 3.01
CA ILE A 74 -1.44 -5.67 4.06
C ILE A 74 -2.03 -5.08 5.36
N VAL A 75 -1.87 -3.78 5.60
CA VAL A 75 -2.32 -3.11 6.84
C VAL A 75 -3.82 -3.24 7.08
N TYR A 76 -4.61 -3.41 6.02
CA TYR A 76 -6.03 -3.65 6.14
C TYR A 76 -6.38 -4.99 6.82
N PHE A 77 -5.43 -5.93 6.86
CA PHE A 77 -5.61 -7.26 7.45
C PHE A 77 -4.83 -7.45 8.75
N THR A 78 -3.76 -6.69 8.97
CA THR A 78 -2.88 -6.85 10.14
C THR A 78 -3.11 -5.77 11.21
N GLY A 79 -3.79 -4.67 10.88
CA GLY A 79 -3.84 -3.47 11.73
C GLY A 79 -2.44 -2.88 11.96
N ASP A 80 -2.25 -2.21 13.10
CA ASP A 80 -0.94 -1.65 13.52
C ASP A 80 0.07 -2.72 13.98
N GLY A 81 -0.32 -4.01 13.96
CA GLY A 81 0.59 -5.11 14.25
C GLY A 81 1.44 -5.44 13.02
N ALA A 82 2.73 -5.71 13.22
CA ALA A 82 3.53 -6.37 12.19
C ALA A 82 2.85 -7.71 11.82
N ALA A 83 2.92 -8.09 10.55
CA ALA A 83 2.48 -9.41 10.11
C ALA A 83 3.40 -10.47 10.75
N VAL A 84 3.10 -10.89 11.98
CA VAL A 84 3.88 -11.92 12.68
C VAL A 84 3.53 -13.25 12.06
N ILE A 85 4.40 -13.74 11.17
CA ILE A 85 4.39 -15.14 10.77
C ILE A 85 4.94 -15.92 11.97
N HIS A 86 4.05 -16.49 12.79
CA HIS A 86 4.45 -17.54 13.73
C HIS A 86 4.82 -18.78 12.93
N ILE A 87 6.12 -19.02 12.75
CA ILE A 87 6.60 -20.35 12.37
C ILE A 87 6.41 -21.22 13.61
N GLN A 88 5.32 -21.99 13.63
CA GLN A 88 5.16 -23.09 14.56
C GLN A 88 6.14 -24.18 14.11
N GLU A 89 7.35 -24.17 14.68
CA GLU A 89 8.15 -25.39 14.74
C GLU A 89 7.37 -26.40 15.60
N ARG A 90 7.15 -27.56 15.00
CA ARG A 90 6.45 -28.75 15.51
C ARG A 90 6.27 -28.88 17.03
#